data_AF-A0A0H5R8R6-F1
#
_entry.id   AF-A0A0H5R8R6-F1
#
_cell.length_a   1.000
_cell.length_b   1.000
_cell.length_c   1.000
_cell.angle_alpha   90.00
_cell.angle_beta   90.00
_cell.angle_gamma   90.00
#
_symmetry.space_group_name_H-M   'P 1'
#
loop_
_entity.id
_entity.type
_entity.pdbx_description
1 polymer ?
#
loop_
_entity_poly.entity_id
_entity_poly.type
_entity_poly.pdbx_seq_one_letter_code
_entity_poly.pdbx_strand_id
1 'polypeptide(L)'
;ALFPVSLRRESESAVAMLKSARTLRMMSTSMKPLTDIQRQSFPATWNKVQERDAVHKKFVFPDFSRAWGFMTRVALLAESMNHHPEWFNCYNRVSITLTTHDCQGLSTNDLEMATKIDQLASESRE
;
A
#
# COMPACT_ATOMS: atom_id res chain seq x y z
N ALA A 1 -35.51 -0.29 48.15
CA ALA A 1 -34.52 -1.39 48.18
C ALA A 1 -33.23 -0.88 47.53
N LEU A 2 -32.16 -0.79 48.32
CA LEU A 2 -30.87 -0.21 47.94
C LEU A 2 -30.06 -1.27 47.17
N PHE A 3 -29.77 -1.02 45.90
CA PHE A 3 -28.81 -1.82 45.15
C PHE A 3 -27.38 -1.42 45.57
N PRO A 4 -26.46 -2.38 45.81
CA PRO A 4 -25.11 -2.08 46.28
C PRO A 4 -24.26 -1.42 45.18
N VAL A 5 -23.50 -0.41 45.59
CA VAL A 5 -22.62 0.45 44.75
C VAL A 5 -21.40 -0.32 44.18
N SER A 6 -21.20 -1.60 44.51
CA SER A 6 -19.97 -2.32 44.17
C SER A 6 -19.86 -2.87 42.74
N LEU A 7 -20.94 -2.84 41.94
CA LEU A 7 -20.91 -3.37 40.56
C LEU A 7 -20.63 -2.31 39.46
N ARG A 8 -20.39 -1.04 39.80
CA ARG A 8 -20.03 0.00 38.81
C ARG A 8 -18.54 0.19 38.55
N ARG A 9 -17.66 -0.30 39.43
CA ARG A 9 -16.21 -0.04 39.33
C ARG A 9 -15.45 -1.01 38.42
N GLU A 10 -15.96 -2.22 38.18
CA GLU A 10 -15.29 -3.18 37.30
C GLU A 10 -15.49 -2.88 35.81
N SER A 11 -16.61 -2.24 35.42
CA SER A 11 -16.90 -1.90 34.02
C SER A 11 -16.08 -0.71 33.50
N GLU A 12 -15.74 0.26 34.36
CA GLU A 12 -14.89 1.40 33.96
C GLU A 12 -13.44 0.97 33.69
N SER A 13 -12.92 0.00 34.44
CA SER A 13 -11.58 -0.57 34.26
C SER A 13 -11.46 -1.33 32.93
N ALA A 14 -12.42 -2.19 32.61
CA ALA A 14 -12.43 -2.93 31.34
C ALA A 14 -12.63 -2.00 30.13
N VAL A 15 -13.47 -0.96 30.25
CA VAL A 15 -13.67 0.04 29.21
C VAL A 15 -12.44 0.95 29.06
N ALA A 16 -11.74 1.28 30.15
CA ALA A 16 -10.48 2.01 30.12
C ALA A 16 -9.34 1.17 29.51
N MET A 17 -9.28 -0.13 29.80
CA MET A 17 -8.36 -1.10 29.20
C MET A 17 -8.64 -1.27 27.69
N LEU A 18 -9.91 -1.38 27.28
CA LEU A 18 -10.29 -1.45 25.87
C LEU A 18 -10.00 -0.13 25.12
N LYS A 19 -10.25 1.03 25.76
CA LYS A 19 -9.87 2.33 25.21
C LYS A 19 -8.35 2.47 25.12
N SER A 20 -7.61 2.04 26.13
CA SER A 20 -6.15 2.06 26.17
C SER A 20 -5.54 1.12 25.13
N ALA A 21 -6.07 -0.10 24.95
CA ALA A 21 -5.66 -1.03 23.90
C ALA A 21 -6.01 -0.51 22.49
N ARG A 22 -7.13 0.20 22.33
CA ARG A 22 -7.53 0.85 21.08
C ARG A 22 -6.64 2.06 20.76
N THR A 23 -6.20 2.80 21.78
CA THR A 23 -5.23 3.90 21.66
C THR A 23 -3.81 3.38 21.42
N LEU A 24 -3.39 2.28 22.07
CA LEU A 24 -2.08 1.65 21.85
C LEU A 24 -1.95 1.12 20.42
N ARG A 25 -3.03 0.55 19.86
CA ARG A 25 -3.07 0.12 18.45
C ARG A 25 -3.02 1.29 17.45
N MET A 26 -3.33 2.52 17.89
CA MET A 26 -3.19 3.74 17.09
C MET A 26 -1.80 4.41 17.24
N MET A 27 -0.99 4.02 18.22
CA MET A 27 0.34 4.61 18.41
C MET A 27 1.41 3.76 17.70
N SER A 28 1.72 4.22 16.48
CA SER A 28 2.85 3.87 15.60
C SER A 28 2.67 2.71 14.61
N THR A 29 1.70 2.84 13.70
CA THR A 29 1.73 2.18 12.37
C THR A 29 2.31 3.09 11.28
N SER A 30 3.04 4.15 11.64
CA SER A 30 3.67 5.02 10.64
C SER A 30 4.69 4.20 9.85
N MET A 31 4.45 4.04 8.55
CA MET A 31 5.40 3.35 7.69
C MET A 31 6.77 4.05 7.75
N LYS A 32 7.83 3.25 7.66
CA LYS A 32 9.20 3.74 7.65
C LYS A 32 9.75 3.71 6.23
N PRO A 33 10.56 4.70 5.83
CA PRO A 33 11.22 4.66 4.54
C PRO A 33 12.21 3.48 4.48
N LEU A 34 12.39 2.94 3.29
CA LEU A 34 13.35 1.86 3.03
C LEU A 34 14.79 2.34 3.25
N THR A 35 15.59 1.46 3.84
CA THR A 35 17.05 1.57 3.87
C THR A 35 17.66 1.38 2.49
N ASP A 36 18.91 1.81 2.30
CA ASP A 36 19.64 1.65 1.04
C ASP A 36 19.77 0.20 0.58
N ILE A 37 19.88 -0.73 1.53
CA ILE A 37 19.95 -2.16 1.24
C ILE A 37 18.60 -2.67 0.73
N GLN A 38 17.50 -2.31 1.39
CA GLN A 38 16.15 -2.73 0.98
C GLN A 38 15.76 -2.18 -0.39
N ARG A 39 16.24 -0.98 -0.74
CA ARG A 39 16.02 -0.39 -2.08
C ARG A 39 16.63 -1.20 -3.21
N GLN A 40 17.64 -2.05 -2.93
CA GLN A 40 18.24 -2.94 -3.92
C GLN A 40 17.34 -4.14 -4.25
N SER A 41 16.30 -4.39 -3.45
CA SER A 41 15.37 -5.51 -3.67
C SER A 41 14.29 -5.22 -4.72
N PHE A 42 14.19 -3.99 -5.23
CA PHE A 42 13.25 -3.69 -6.32
C PHE A 42 13.58 -4.52 -7.57
N PRO A 43 12.55 -4.99 -8.31
CA PRO A 43 12.81 -5.68 -9.57
C PRO A 43 13.57 -4.76 -10.52
N ALA A 44 14.59 -5.28 -11.21
CA ALA A 44 15.50 -4.51 -12.07
C ALA A 44 14.82 -3.75 -13.23
N THR A 45 13.55 -4.06 -13.50
CA THR A 45 12.74 -3.40 -14.53
C THR A 45 12.07 -2.10 -14.05
N TRP A 46 12.14 -1.79 -12.76
CA TRP A 46 11.67 -0.54 -12.16
C TRP A 46 12.82 0.46 -12.07
N ASN A 47 12.55 1.72 -12.44
CA ASN A 47 13.54 2.78 -12.51
C ASN A 47 13.31 3.79 -11.38
N LYS A 48 14.37 4.37 -10.84
CA LYS A 48 14.24 5.46 -9.85
C LYS A 48 13.76 6.73 -10.54
N VAL A 49 12.85 7.46 -9.91
CA VAL A 49 12.46 8.80 -10.35
C VAL A 49 13.55 9.80 -9.93
N GLN A 50 13.91 10.74 -10.81
CA GLN A 50 14.86 11.81 -10.46
C GLN A 50 14.20 12.77 -9.45
N GLU A 51 14.96 13.21 -8.46
CA GLU A 51 14.54 14.23 -7.47
C GLU A 51 13.35 13.86 -6.58
N ARG A 52 12.83 12.65 -6.68
CA ARG A 52 11.73 12.13 -5.86
C ARG A 52 12.04 10.73 -5.39
N ASP A 53 11.76 10.45 -4.12
CA ASP A 53 11.91 9.10 -3.58
C ASP A 53 10.75 8.19 -4.03
N ALA A 54 10.83 7.75 -5.28
CA ALA A 54 9.81 6.95 -5.96
C ALA A 54 10.46 6.04 -7.01
N VAL A 55 9.73 5.00 -7.42
CA VAL A 55 10.08 4.16 -8.57
C VAL A 55 9.02 4.26 -9.65
N HIS A 56 9.42 4.11 -10.91
CA HIS A 56 8.51 4.15 -12.05
C HIS A 56 8.78 3.02 -13.04
N LYS A 57 7.72 2.58 -13.72
CA LYS A 57 7.80 1.61 -14.81
C LYS A 57 6.72 1.87 -15.87
N LYS A 58 7.07 1.58 -17.13
CA LYS A 58 6.14 1.66 -18.27
C LYS A 58 5.80 0.25 -18.73
N PHE A 59 4.50 0.02 -18.95
CA PHE A 59 3.94 -1.21 -19.47
C PHE A 59 3.31 -0.93 -20.83
N VAL A 60 3.46 -1.87 -21.75
CA VAL A 60 2.86 -1.84 -23.09
C VAL A 60 2.14 -3.16 -23.30
N PHE A 61 0.90 -3.09 -23.77
CA PHE A 61 0.00 -4.22 -24.01
C PHE A 61 -0.40 -4.29 -25.49
N PRO A 62 -1.03 -5.39 -25.95
CA PRO A 62 -1.50 -5.47 -27.34
C PRO A 62 -2.53 -4.40 -27.73
N ASP A 63 -3.46 -4.07 -26.83
CA ASP A 63 -4.54 -3.12 -27.06
C ASP A 63 -5.01 -2.44 -25.75
N PHE A 64 -6.01 -1.56 -25.86
CA PHE A 64 -6.59 -0.88 -24.70
C PHE A 64 -7.34 -1.82 -23.76
N SER A 65 -8.02 -2.84 -24.27
CA SER A 65 -8.79 -3.79 -23.45
C SER A 65 -7.86 -4.56 -22.50
N ARG A 66 -6.72 -5.02 -23.01
CA ARG A 66 -5.67 -5.67 -22.20
C ARG A 66 -5.06 -4.73 -21.18
N ALA A 67 -4.74 -3.49 -21.57
CA ALA A 67 -4.24 -2.48 -20.64
C ALA A 67 -5.23 -2.18 -19.51
N TRP A 68 -6.52 -2.03 -19.85
CA TRP A 68 -7.57 -1.75 -18.88
C TRP A 68 -7.87 -2.94 -17.95
N GLY A 69 -7.83 -4.17 -18.49
CA GLY A 69 -7.92 -5.39 -17.69
C GLY A 69 -6.79 -5.50 -16.67
N PHE A 70 -5.55 -5.23 -17.09
CA PHE A 70 -4.41 -5.12 -16.18
C PHE A 70 -4.63 -4.04 -15.10
N MET A 71 -5.04 -2.83 -15.50
CA MET A 71 -5.30 -1.73 -14.56
C MET A 71 -6.39 -2.07 -13.55
N THR A 72 -7.46 -2.75 -13.97
CA THR A 72 -8.54 -3.20 -13.08
C THR A 72 -8.01 -4.14 -12.00
N ARG A 73 -7.13 -5.07 -12.35
CA ARG A 73 -6.50 -5.99 -11.39
C ARG A 73 -5.56 -5.27 -10.43
N VAL A 74 -4.80 -4.29 -10.92
CA VAL A 74 -3.95 -3.42 -10.09
C VAL A 74 -4.80 -2.57 -9.13
N ALA A 75 -5.98 -2.09 -9.54
CA ALA A 75 -6.89 -1.36 -8.66
C ALA A 75 -7.40 -2.24 -7.51
N LEU A 76 -7.81 -3.49 -7.80
CA LEU A 76 -8.22 -4.44 -6.75
C LEU A 76 -7.06 -4.77 -5.79
N LEU A 77 -5.85 -4.91 -6.33
CA LEU A 77 -4.64 -5.08 -5.53
C LEU A 77 -4.41 -3.87 -4.61
N ALA A 78 -4.50 -2.66 -5.16
CA ALA A 78 -4.30 -1.42 -4.41
C ALA A 78 -5.27 -1.31 -3.22
N GLU A 79 -6.55 -1.61 -3.43
CA GLU A 79 -7.55 -1.67 -2.35
C GLU A 79 -7.20 -2.72 -1.29
N SER A 80 -6.80 -3.92 -1.71
CA SER A 80 -6.42 -4.99 -0.76
C SER A 80 -5.20 -4.63 0.10
N MET A 81 -4.29 -3.82 -0.45
CA MET A 81 -3.07 -3.37 0.23
C MET A 81 -3.28 -2.06 0.99
N ASN A 82 -4.41 -1.37 0.77
CA ASN A 82 -4.61 0.02 1.16
C ASN A 82 -3.40 0.91 0.79
N HIS A 83 -2.91 0.73 -0.44
CA HIS A 83 -1.75 1.43 -0.99
C HIS A 83 -1.99 1.66 -2.48
N HIS A 84 -1.98 2.91 -2.94
CA HIS A 84 -2.46 3.25 -4.29
C HIS A 84 -1.31 3.74 -5.18
N PRO A 85 -1.22 3.27 -6.44
CA PRO A 85 -0.25 3.78 -7.38
C PRO A 85 -0.65 5.16 -7.92
N GLU A 86 0.35 5.93 -8.33
CA GLU A 86 0.14 7.01 -9.30
C GLU A 86 0.30 6.42 -10.70
N TRP A 87 -0.63 6.71 -11.60
CA TRP A 87 -0.53 6.19 -12.97
C TRP A 87 -1.04 7.14 -14.04
N PHE A 88 -0.58 6.87 -15.26
CA PHE A 88 -1.06 7.50 -16.48
C PHE A 88 -1.28 6.42 -17.54
N ASN A 89 -2.43 6.43 -18.20
CA ASN A 89 -2.75 5.52 -19.29
C ASN A 89 -3.05 6.28 -20.58
N CYS A 90 -2.51 5.78 -21.70
CA CYS A 90 -2.83 6.22 -23.05
C CYS A 90 -2.91 4.99 -23.94
N TYR A 91 -4.13 4.62 -24.35
CA TYR A 91 -4.41 3.41 -25.12
C TYR A 91 -3.77 2.17 -24.47
N ASN A 92 -2.88 1.48 -25.17
CA ASN A 92 -2.23 0.25 -24.72
C ASN A 92 -1.00 0.48 -23.83
N ARG A 93 -0.73 1.72 -23.40
CA ARG A 93 0.44 2.09 -22.58
C ARG A 93 0.00 2.53 -21.19
N VAL A 94 0.61 1.97 -20.16
CA VAL A 94 0.37 2.33 -18.76
C VAL A 94 1.70 2.68 -18.12
N SER A 95 1.83 3.89 -17.58
CA SER A 95 2.98 4.31 -16.77
C SER A 95 2.56 4.33 -15.31
N ILE A 96 3.32 3.65 -14.44
CA ILE A 96 3.04 3.56 -13.01
C ILE A 96 4.23 4.14 -12.24
N THR A 97 3.94 4.95 -11.23
CA THR A 97 4.88 5.46 -10.23
C THR A 97 4.42 5.02 -8.85
N LEU A 98 5.34 4.49 -8.05
CA LEU A 98 5.09 4.04 -6.68
C LEU A 98 5.93 4.84 -5.70
N THR A 99 5.29 5.32 -4.64
CA THR A 99 5.88 5.93 -3.46
C THR A 99 4.86 5.89 -2.34
N THR A 100 5.32 5.99 -1.10
CA THR A 100 4.48 6.02 0.08
C THR A 100 4.39 7.44 0.64
N HIS A 101 3.20 8.03 0.63
CA HIS A 101 2.95 9.37 1.16
C HIS A 101 3.24 9.49 2.66
N ASP A 102 2.82 8.50 3.45
CA ASP A 102 2.95 8.51 4.92
C ASP A 102 4.40 8.66 5.40
N CYS A 103 5.36 8.08 4.65
CA CYS A 103 6.78 8.19 4.94
C CYS A 103 7.55 9.09 3.98
N GLN A 104 6.85 9.83 3.12
CA GLN A 104 7.41 10.73 2.10
C GLN A 104 8.51 10.08 1.25
N GLY A 105 8.32 8.81 0.87
CA GLY A 105 9.34 8.06 0.14
C GLY A 105 8.99 6.59 -0.07
N LEU A 106 9.97 5.79 -0.48
CA LEU A 106 9.74 4.37 -0.74
C LEU A 106 9.58 3.60 0.58
N SER A 107 8.59 2.73 0.65
CA SER A 107 8.36 1.80 1.76
C SER A 107 8.32 0.33 1.29
N THR A 108 8.10 -0.59 2.22
CA THR A 108 7.89 -2.01 1.90
C THR A 108 6.64 -2.24 1.06
N ASN A 109 5.62 -1.37 1.17
CA ASN A 109 4.41 -1.48 0.36
C ASN A 109 4.70 -1.22 -1.13
N ASP A 110 5.57 -0.25 -1.42
CA ASP A 110 5.99 0.05 -2.80
C ASP A 110 6.73 -1.14 -3.41
N LEU A 111 7.59 -1.79 -2.63
CA LEU A 111 8.33 -2.97 -3.05
C LEU A 111 7.39 -4.16 -3.33
N GLU A 112 6.48 -4.47 -2.40
CA GLU A 112 5.52 -5.55 -2.56
C GLU A 112 4.57 -5.30 -3.74
N MET A 113 4.07 -4.07 -3.86
CA MET A 113 3.20 -3.68 -4.97
C MET A 113 3.93 -3.78 -6.30
N ALA A 114 5.18 -3.33 -6.41
CA ALA A 114 5.98 -3.46 -7.63
C ALA A 114 6.10 -4.91 -8.11
N THR A 115 6.39 -5.85 -7.19
CA THR A 115 6.48 -7.28 -7.50
C THR A 115 5.15 -7.84 -7.98
N LYS A 116 4.04 -7.54 -7.30
CA LYS A 116 2.71 -8.03 -7.69
C LYS A 116 2.24 -7.43 -9.01
N ILE A 117 2.49 -6.14 -9.25
CA ILE A 117 2.20 -5.49 -10.53
C ILE A 117 2.94 -6.19 -11.68
N ASP A 118 4.20 -6.56 -11.50
CA ASP A 118 4.97 -7.28 -12.52
C ASP A 118 4.35 -8.65 -12.85
N GLN A 119 3.89 -9.38 -11.84
CA GLN A 119 3.16 -10.62 -12.04
C GLN A 119 1.86 -10.39 -12.83
N LEU A 120 1.02 -9.45 -12.39
CA LEU A 120 -0.24 -9.10 -13.07
C LEU A 120 0.00 -8.68 -14.53
N ALA A 121 1.09 -7.95 -14.79
CA ALA A 121 1.45 -7.51 -16.13
C ALA A 121 1.87 -8.68 -17.02
N SER A 122 2.60 -9.67 -16.49
CA SER A 122 3.01 -10.86 -17.26
C SER A 122 1.79 -11.67 -17.74
N GLU A 123 0.82 -11.88 -16.86
CA GLU A 123 -0.42 -12.63 -17.15
C GLU A 123 -1.37 -11.88 -18.09
N SER A 124 -1.22 -10.56 -18.23
CA SER A 124 -2.08 -9.73 -19.08
C SER A 124 -1.51 -9.49 -20.49
N ARG A 125 -0.32 -10.05 -20.78
CA ARG A 125 0.35 -9.91 -22.09
C ARG A 125 0.01 -11.02 -23.08
N GLU A 126 -0.62 -12.10 -22.63
CA GLU A 126 -1.13 -13.22 -23.44
C GLU A 126 -2.58 -12.97 -23.84
#